data_AF-A0AAJ1MKY1-F1
#
_entry.id   AF-A0AAJ1MKY1-F1
#
_cell.length_a   1.000
_cell.length_b   1.000
_cell.length_c   1.000
_cell.angle_alpha   90.00
_cell.angle_beta   90.00
_cell.angle_gamma   90.00
#
_symmetry.space_group_name_H-M   'P 1'
#
loop_
_entity.id
_entity.type
_entity.pdbx_description
1 polymer ?
#
loop_
_entity_poly.entity_id
_entity_poly.type
_entity_poly.pdbx_seq_one_letter_code
_entity_poly.pdbx_strand_id
1 'polypeptide(L)'
;MDQNDKNKNMRGADIVISILFLILGIFILIGAFQMPLKDSYGGVDSVWYVSPALMPIIIGIAIILLSLAILLYAIKQGGWELLKATHAERKKEPILNESTVRMLATLIPLFSLVFVHLRMLDFCIAVALYLTYTISVFYFEDYKILKDSLGFYSILMVINLLVRITGLNTMLDGLFVFTTDILAVIELIILILYLRKKVNASDIKDTLIKKYHQALGVSLITPIVIAAVFRFALRIPMPKEGFIMNFMYLIYYAIK
;
A
#
# COMPACT_ATOMS: atom_id res chain seq x y z
N MET A 1 -3.71 -1.12 36.04
CA MET A 1 -4.09 -0.06 35.07
C MET A 1 -5.53 -0.33 34.69
N ASP A 2 -6.44 0.48 35.22
CA ASP A 2 -7.89 0.22 35.20
C ASP A 2 -8.48 0.42 33.79
N GLN A 3 -9.51 -0.33 33.41
CA GLN A 3 -10.12 -0.26 32.08
C GLN A 3 -10.67 1.14 31.75
N ASN A 4 -11.03 1.91 32.78
CA ASN A 4 -11.47 3.30 32.65
C ASN A 4 -10.36 4.27 32.19
N ASP A 5 -9.09 4.02 32.53
CA ASP A 5 -7.98 4.91 32.12
C ASP A 5 -7.59 4.72 30.65
N LYS A 6 -7.68 3.49 30.13
CA LYS A 6 -7.49 3.22 28.69
C LYS A 6 -8.52 3.92 27.82
N ASN A 7 -9.80 3.85 28.21
CA ASN A 7 -10.90 4.53 27.51
C ASN A 7 -10.79 6.06 27.58
N LYS A 8 -10.16 6.62 28.61
CA LYS A 8 -9.86 8.05 28.70
C LYS A 8 -8.75 8.48 27.75
N ASN A 9 -7.64 7.73 27.70
CA ASN A 9 -6.48 8.10 26.87
C ASN A 9 -6.77 8.02 25.35
N MET A 10 -7.70 7.14 24.94
CA MET A 10 -8.14 7.01 23.53
C MET A 10 -8.88 8.26 23.01
N ARG A 11 -9.53 9.04 23.88
CA ARG A 11 -10.34 10.22 23.49
C ARG A 11 -9.49 11.39 23.01
N GLY A 12 -8.26 11.52 23.49
CA GLY A 12 -7.31 12.50 22.97
C GLY A 12 -6.87 12.18 21.54
N ALA A 13 -6.67 10.88 21.24
CA ALA A 13 -6.36 10.43 19.89
C ALA A 13 -7.53 10.63 18.93
N ASP A 14 -8.78 10.45 19.40
CA ASP A 14 -9.99 10.68 18.62
C ASP A 14 -10.09 12.13 18.11
N ILE A 15 -9.66 13.13 18.89
CA ILE A 15 -9.61 14.54 18.43
C ILE A 15 -8.62 14.70 17.27
N VAL A 16 -7.43 14.11 17.37
CA VAL A 16 -6.41 14.22 16.31
C VAL A 16 -6.85 13.49 15.04
N ILE A 17 -7.38 12.27 15.18
CA ILE A 17 -7.84 11.45 14.06
C ILE A 17 -9.05 12.11 13.38
N SER A 18 -10.00 12.63 14.14
CA SER A 18 -11.16 13.32 13.58
C SER A 18 -10.76 14.58 12.80
N ILE A 19 -9.85 15.41 13.32
CA ILE A 19 -9.34 16.57 12.56
C ILE A 19 -8.66 16.11 11.26
N LEU A 20 -7.81 15.08 11.32
CA LEU A 20 -7.12 14.55 10.14
C LEU A 20 -8.12 14.04 9.09
N PHE A 21 -9.14 13.29 9.51
CA PHE A 21 -10.19 12.78 8.63
C PHE A 21 -11.09 13.88 8.06
N LEU A 22 -11.32 14.95 8.82
CA LEU A 22 -12.07 16.11 8.35
C LEU A 22 -11.30 16.81 7.21
N ILE A 23 -9.99 17.00 7.37
CA ILE A 23 -9.10 17.52 6.32
C ILE A 23 -9.09 16.58 5.10
N LEU A 24 -8.95 15.26 5.32
CA LEU A 24 -8.96 14.26 4.26
C LEU A 24 -10.27 14.26 3.47
N GLY A 25 -11.41 14.31 4.17
CA GLY A 25 -12.73 14.35 3.54
C GLY A 25 -12.92 15.60 2.68
N ILE A 26 -12.49 16.77 3.18
CA ILE A 26 -12.49 18.02 2.39
C ILE A 26 -11.59 17.88 1.16
N PHE A 27 -10.39 17.33 1.31
CA PHE A 27 -9.46 17.11 0.20
C PHE A 27 -10.05 16.19 -0.88
N ILE A 28 -10.72 15.10 -0.48
CA ILE A 28 -11.44 14.20 -1.39
C ILE A 28 -12.53 14.95 -2.14
N LEU A 29 -13.33 15.78 -1.44
CA LEU A 29 -14.38 16.58 -2.08
C LEU A 29 -13.82 17.57 -3.10
N ILE A 30 -12.73 18.27 -2.77
CA ILE A 30 -12.06 19.18 -3.71
C ILE A 30 -11.67 18.41 -4.99
N GLY A 31 -11.05 17.23 -4.86
CA GLY A 31 -10.68 16.41 -6.01
C GLY A 31 -11.91 15.88 -6.78
N ALA A 32 -12.98 15.53 -6.09
CA ALA A 32 -14.20 15.03 -6.71
C ALA A 32 -14.94 16.12 -7.50
N PHE A 33 -14.97 17.36 -7.00
CA PHE A 33 -15.60 18.49 -7.70
C PHE A 33 -14.83 18.94 -8.94
N GLN A 34 -13.57 18.51 -9.11
CA GLN A 34 -12.80 18.73 -10.33
C GLN A 34 -13.14 17.71 -11.44
N MET A 35 -13.90 16.65 -11.13
CA MET A 35 -14.30 15.63 -12.10
C MET A 35 -15.63 16.00 -12.79
N PRO A 36 -15.81 15.66 -14.08
CA PRO A 36 -17.04 15.97 -14.80
C PRO A 36 -18.23 15.17 -14.23
N LEU A 37 -19.25 15.90 -13.78
CA LEU A 37 -20.51 15.34 -13.27
C LEU A 37 -21.45 14.88 -14.38
N LYS A 38 -21.30 15.45 -15.57
CA LYS A 38 -21.97 15.05 -16.81
C LYS A 38 -20.98 15.23 -17.93
N ASP A 39 -20.86 14.22 -18.78
CA ASP A 39 -20.00 14.29 -19.97
C ASP A 39 -20.70 13.59 -21.13
N SER A 40 -20.48 14.04 -22.36
CA SER A 40 -21.06 13.39 -23.55
C SER A 40 -20.04 12.39 -24.10
N TYR A 41 -20.26 11.11 -23.86
CA TYR A 41 -19.38 10.05 -24.35
C TYR A 41 -20.06 9.34 -25.52
N GLY A 42 -19.53 9.49 -26.73
CA GLY A 42 -20.05 8.85 -27.93
C GLY A 42 -21.41 9.38 -28.42
N GLY A 43 -21.77 10.63 -28.12
CA GLY A 43 -23.02 11.26 -28.57
C GLY A 43 -24.25 10.94 -27.72
N VAL A 44 -24.05 10.31 -26.55
CA VAL A 44 -25.09 10.10 -25.54
C VAL A 44 -24.66 10.82 -24.25
N ASP A 45 -25.55 11.65 -23.71
CA ASP A 45 -25.30 12.38 -22.48
C ASP A 45 -25.20 11.43 -21.28
N SER A 46 -24.07 11.46 -20.57
CA SER A 46 -23.89 10.66 -19.36
C SER A 46 -24.72 11.25 -18.22
N VAL A 47 -25.53 10.40 -17.58
CA VAL A 47 -26.36 10.79 -16.44
C VAL A 47 -25.48 10.91 -15.17
N TRP A 48 -25.83 11.83 -14.29
CA TRP A 48 -25.06 12.18 -13.09
C TRP A 48 -24.70 10.99 -12.17
N TYR A 49 -25.52 9.92 -12.15
CA TYR A 49 -25.26 8.74 -11.32
C TYR A 49 -24.19 7.79 -11.88
N VAL A 50 -23.79 7.97 -13.14
CA VAL A 50 -22.66 7.26 -13.78
C VAL A 50 -21.38 8.07 -13.64
N SER A 51 -21.44 9.27 -13.04
CA SER A 51 -20.27 10.12 -12.90
C SER A 51 -19.22 9.46 -12.01
N PRO A 52 -17.94 9.43 -12.44
CA PRO A 52 -16.84 8.97 -11.60
C PRO A 52 -16.67 9.82 -10.32
N ALA A 53 -17.25 11.02 -10.27
CA ALA A 53 -17.23 11.91 -9.09
C ALA A 53 -18.16 11.44 -7.96
N LEU A 54 -19.21 10.66 -8.26
CA LEU A 54 -20.28 10.35 -7.30
C LEU A 54 -19.75 9.58 -6.08
N MET A 55 -18.95 8.54 -6.32
CA MET A 55 -18.38 7.70 -5.25
C MET A 55 -17.44 8.51 -4.33
N PRO A 56 -16.46 9.28 -4.86
CA PRO A 56 -15.67 10.21 -4.07
C PRO A 56 -16.50 11.21 -3.26
N ILE A 57 -17.58 11.77 -3.82
CA ILE A 57 -18.46 12.71 -3.12
C ILE A 57 -19.14 12.04 -1.92
N ILE A 58 -19.75 10.86 -2.12
CA ILE A 58 -20.43 10.12 -1.04
C ILE A 58 -19.45 9.79 0.08
N ILE A 59 -18.27 9.25 -0.27
CA ILE A 59 -17.23 8.88 0.70
C ILE A 59 -16.73 10.13 1.44
N GLY A 60 -16.45 11.23 0.72
CA GLY A 60 -16.00 12.48 1.31
C GLY A 60 -16.98 13.05 2.33
N ILE A 61 -18.28 13.10 1.98
CA ILE A 61 -19.34 13.56 2.88
C ILE A 61 -19.45 12.64 4.11
N ALA A 62 -19.47 11.32 3.91
CA ALA A 62 -19.58 10.37 5.01
C ALA A 62 -18.41 10.49 6.01
N ILE A 63 -17.18 10.64 5.51
CA ILE A 63 -15.98 10.85 6.34
C ILE A 63 -16.09 12.16 7.13
N ILE A 64 -16.51 13.26 6.50
CA ILE A 64 -16.67 14.55 7.17
C ILE A 64 -17.70 14.43 8.30
N LEU A 65 -18.88 13.86 8.04
CA LEU A 65 -19.94 13.70 9.04
C LEU A 65 -19.48 12.83 10.22
N LEU A 66 -18.85 11.70 9.95
CA LEU A 66 -18.33 10.82 10.98
C LEU A 66 -17.24 11.50 11.81
N SER A 67 -16.31 12.20 11.15
CA SER A 67 -15.23 12.90 11.83
C SER A 67 -15.76 14.02 12.73
N LEU A 68 -16.77 14.78 12.28
CA LEU A 68 -17.45 15.78 13.10
C LEU A 68 -18.14 15.15 14.30
N ALA A 69 -18.84 14.04 14.13
CA ALA A 69 -19.50 13.34 15.24
C ALA A 69 -18.49 12.88 16.30
N ILE A 70 -17.37 12.29 15.88
CA ILE A 70 -16.28 11.86 16.77
C ILE A 70 -15.65 13.07 17.47
N LEU A 71 -15.37 14.15 16.75
CA LEU A 71 -14.77 15.36 17.29
C LEU A 71 -15.65 16.00 18.37
N LEU A 72 -16.95 16.15 18.09
CA LEU A 72 -17.91 16.72 19.03
C LEU A 72 -18.05 15.85 20.28
N TYR A 73 -18.06 14.52 20.12
CA TYR A 73 -18.12 13.59 21.23
C TYR A 73 -16.85 13.61 22.09
N ALA A 74 -15.67 13.67 21.47
CA ALA A 74 -14.39 13.70 22.16
C ALA A 74 -14.17 15.02 22.91
N ILE A 75 -14.56 16.17 22.34
CA ILE A 75 -14.51 17.48 23.00
C ILE A 75 -15.47 17.51 24.21
N LYS A 76 -16.71 17.04 24.05
CA LYS A 76 -17.69 16.99 25.15
C LYS A 76 -17.23 16.16 26.34
N GLN A 77 -16.36 15.19 26.13
CA GLN A 77 -15.85 14.31 27.19
C GLN A 77 -14.46 14.69 27.71
N GLY A 78 -14.02 15.92 27.49
CA GLY A 78 -12.77 16.44 28.05
C GLY A 78 -11.51 15.95 27.34
N GLY A 79 -11.61 15.49 26.08
CA GLY A 79 -10.46 15.00 25.30
C GLY A 79 -9.32 16.02 25.17
N TRP A 80 -9.60 17.33 25.31
CA TRP A 80 -8.59 18.39 25.26
C TRP A 80 -7.62 18.39 26.45
N GLU A 81 -8.10 18.06 27.65
CA GLU A 81 -7.24 17.95 28.84
C GLU A 81 -6.37 16.70 28.79
N LEU A 82 -6.93 15.61 28.28
CA LEU A 82 -6.23 14.34 28.06
C LEU A 82 -5.14 14.47 26.99
N LEU A 83 -5.40 15.16 25.87
CA LEU A 83 -4.40 15.42 24.82
C LEU A 83 -3.14 16.11 25.36
N LYS A 84 -3.32 17.09 26.24
CA LYS A 84 -2.21 17.80 26.90
C LYS A 84 -1.42 16.88 27.83
N ALA A 85 -2.10 16.00 28.56
CA ALA A 85 -1.47 15.01 29.45
C ALA A 85 -0.70 13.93 28.66
N THR A 86 -1.30 13.36 27.60
CA THR A 86 -0.67 12.35 26.74
C THR A 86 0.56 12.89 26.01
N HIS A 87 0.55 14.17 25.60
CA HIS A 87 1.71 14.81 24.96
C HIS A 87 2.88 15.02 25.93
N ALA A 88 2.60 15.23 27.23
CA ALA A 88 3.63 15.36 28.26
C ALA A 88 4.29 14.00 28.60
N GLU A 89 3.53 12.91 28.56
CA GLU A 89 4.02 11.55 28.87
C GLU A 89 4.76 10.86 27.70
N ARG A 90 4.44 11.22 26.44
CA ARG A 90 5.09 10.67 25.22
C ARG A 90 6.59 10.94 25.10
N LYS A 91 7.17 11.81 25.92
CA LYS A 91 8.60 12.16 25.86
C LYS A 91 9.56 11.03 26.26
N LYS A 92 9.07 9.88 26.76
CA LYS A 92 9.92 8.81 27.30
C LYS A 92 9.94 7.50 26.51
N GLU A 93 9.07 7.30 25.52
CA GLU A 93 9.10 6.07 24.73
C GLU A 93 9.88 6.25 23.41
N PRO A 94 10.70 5.25 23.01
CA PRO A 94 11.35 5.29 21.71
C PRO A 94 10.30 5.29 20.60
N ILE A 95 10.49 6.19 19.62
CA ILE A 95 9.58 6.38 18.47
C ILE A 95 9.32 5.07 17.70
N LEU A 96 10.27 4.13 17.74
CA LEU A 96 10.22 2.83 17.07
C LEU A 96 10.04 1.69 18.08
N ASN A 97 8.83 1.54 18.61
CA ASN A 97 8.41 0.34 19.32
C ASN A 97 7.94 -0.75 18.33
N GLU A 98 7.78 -1.99 18.80
CA GLU A 98 7.41 -3.12 17.95
C GLU A 98 6.06 -2.90 17.22
N SER A 99 5.09 -2.32 17.91
CA SER A 99 3.77 -2.01 17.32
C SER A 99 3.90 -1.02 16.15
N THR A 100 4.70 0.03 16.30
CA THR A 100 4.95 1.03 15.26
C THR A 100 5.68 0.40 14.08
N VAL A 101 6.67 -0.48 14.32
CA VAL A 101 7.37 -1.19 13.24
C VAL A 101 6.41 -2.09 12.45
N ARG A 102 5.53 -2.84 13.11
CA ARG A 102 4.51 -3.67 12.44
C ARG A 102 3.52 -2.82 11.62
N MET A 103 3.11 -1.68 12.16
CA MET A 103 2.26 -0.71 11.45
C MET A 103 2.97 -0.20 10.20
N LEU A 104 4.22 0.28 10.32
CA LEU A 104 4.99 0.78 9.18
C LEU A 104 5.27 -0.31 8.15
N ALA A 105 5.56 -1.54 8.58
CA ALA A 105 5.74 -2.69 7.70
C ALA A 105 4.47 -3.11 6.97
N THR A 106 3.30 -2.66 7.40
CA THR A 106 2.04 -2.83 6.66
C THR A 106 1.81 -1.65 5.71
N LEU A 107 1.97 -0.42 6.22
CA LEU A 107 1.62 0.80 5.49
C LEU A 107 2.60 1.14 4.37
N ILE A 108 3.91 1.02 4.60
CA ILE A 108 4.94 1.39 3.62
C ILE A 108 4.83 0.54 2.34
N PRO A 109 4.79 -0.80 2.41
CA PRO A 109 4.61 -1.62 1.21
C PRO A 109 3.27 -1.40 0.51
N LEU A 110 2.19 -1.19 1.27
CA LEU A 110 0.88 -0.92 0.69
C LEU A 110 0.88 0.42 -0.07
N PHE A 111 1.42 1.46 0.53
CA PHE A 111 1.56 2.76 -0.11
C PHE A 111 2.46 2.67 -1.36
N SER A 112 3.58 1.96 -1.24
CA SER A 112 4.50 1.67 -2.33
C SER A 112 3.81 0.95 -3.50
N LEU A 113 3.01 -0.08 -3.22
CA LEU A 113 2.22 -0.78 -4.22
C LEU A 113 1.27 0.18 -4.95
N VAL A 114 0.39 0.86 -4.20
CA VAL A 114 -0.72 1.64 -4.78
C VAL A 114 -0.21 2.87 -5.52
N PHE A 115 0.69 3.63 -4.93
CA PHE A 115 1.08 4.93 -5.47
C PHE A 115 2.30 4.86 -6.37
N VAL A 116 3.24 3.94 -6.14
CA VAL A 116 4.49 3.86 -6.89
C VAL A 116 4.41 2.74 -7.92
N HIS A 117 4.38 1.48 -7.47
CA HIS A 117 4.57 0.32 -8.32
C HIS A 117 3.44 0.11 -9.34
N LEU A 118 2.17 0.19 -8.96
CA LEU A 118 1.05 -0.04 -9.89
C LEU A 118 1.01 0.95 -11.07
N ARG A 119 1.60 2.13 -10.92
CA ARG A 119 1.68 3.13 -12.00
C ARG A 119 2.95 2.99 -12.86
N MET A 120 3.97 2.30 -12.36
CA MET A 120 5.30 2.29 -12.93
C MET A 120 5.69 0.94 -13.52
N LEU A 121 5.22 -0.17 -12.95
CA LEU A 121 5.69 -1.52 -13.24
C LEU A 121 4.56 -2.37 -13.82
N ASP A 122 4.93 -3.42 -14.54
CA ASP A 122 4.01 -4.52 -14.86
C ASP A 122 3.27 -5.00 -13.60
N PHE A 123 1.95 -5.16 -13.74
CA PHE A 123 1.06 -5.53 -12.64
C PHE A 123 1.53 -6.78 -11.88
N CYS A 124 1.97 -7.84 -12.58
CA CYS A 124 2.41 -9.07 -11.94
C CYS A 124 3.64 -8.85 -11.07
N ILE A 125 4.61 -8.07 -11.56
CA ILE A 125 5.85 -7.77 -10.83
C ILE A 125 5.56 -6.90 -9.61
N ALA A 126 4.73 -5.87 -9.76
CA ALA A 126 4.33 -4.97 -8.68
C ALA A 126 3.69 -5.73 -7.51
N VAL A 127 2.75 -6.63 -7.80
CA VAL A 127 2.07 -7.44 -6.79
C VAL A 127 3.02 -8.49 -6.22
N ALA A 128 3.86 -9.12 -7.03
CA ALA A 128 4.86 -10.08 -6.56
C ALA A 128 5.85 -9.46 -5.56
N LEU A 129 6.36 -8.25 -5.83
CA LEU A 129 7.20 -7.49 -4.91
C LEU A 129 6.51 -7.24 -3.57
N TYR A 130 5.29 -6.71 -3.63
CA TYR A 130 4.49 -6.42 -2.44
C TYR A 130 4.20 -7.68 -1.60
N LEU A 131 3.75 -8.76 -2.23
CA LEU A 131 3.42 -10.00 -1.54
C LEU A 131 4.67 -10.69 -1.00
N THR A 132 5.79 -10.68 -1.74
CA THR A 132 7.04 -11.30 -1.30
C THR A 132 7.54 -10.64 -0.02
N TYR A 133 7.49 -9.32 0.06
CA TYR A 133 7.81 -8.61 1.31
C TYR A 133 6.80 -8.95 2.41
N THR A 134 5.51 -8.70 2.16
CA THR A 134 4.47 -8.71 3.20
C THR A 134 4.27 -10.11 3.77
N ILE A 135 4.09 -11.12 2.93
CA ILE A 135 3.88 -12.50 3.39
C ILE A 135 5.11 -12.98 4.15
N SER A 136 6.32 -12.80 3.61
CA SER A 136 7.54 -13.29 4.28
C SER A 136 7.70 -12.70 5.67
N VAL A 137 7.64 -11.38 5.76
CA VAL A 137 7.94 -10.65 6.99
C VAL A 137 6.90 -10.90 8.09
N PHE A 138 5.61 -11.01 7.74
CA PHE A 138 4.57 -11.34 8.71
C PHE A 138 4.48 -12.83 9.03
N TYR A 139 4.79 -13.72 8.08
CA TYR A 139 4.73 -15.16 8.30
C TYR A 139 5.91 -15.69 9.13
N PHE A 140 7.08 -15.04 9.04
CA PHE A 140 8.25 -15.43 9.84
C PHE A 140 8.07 -15.17 11.33
N GLU A 141 7.22 -14.21 11.72
CA GLU A 141 6.91 -13.86 13.12
C GLU A 141 8.16 -13.45 13.94
N ASP A 142 9.24 -13.04 13.26
CA ASP A 142 10.51 -12.62 13.88
C ASP A 142 10.65 -11.09 13.80
N TYR A 143 10.70 -10.43 14.97
CA TYR A 143 10.79 -8.97 15.06
C TYR A 143 12.07 -8.40 14.44
N LYS A 144 13.21 -9.10 14.57
CA LYS A 144 14.49 -8.64 14.03
C LYS A 144 14.47 -8.68 12.51
N ILE A 145 13.94 -9.76 11.93
CA ILE A 145 13.78 -9.88 10.47
C ILE A 145 12.79 -8.83 9.95
N LEU A 146 11.68 -8.60 10.65
CA LEU A 146 10.71 -7.56 10.31
C LEU A 146 11.35 -6.17 10.26
N LYS A 147 12.04 -5.77 11.33
CA LYS A 147 12.66 -4.44 11.43
C LYS A 147 13.73 -4.23 10.35
N ASP A 148 14.61 -5.21 10.15
CA ASP A 148 15.68 -5.13 9.17
C ASP A 148 15.13 -5.10 7.74
N SER A 149 14.14 -5.94 7.46
CA SER A 149 13.49 -5.99 6.14
C SER A 149 12.70 -4.71 5.86
N LEU A 150 12.05 -4.11 6.85
CA LEU A 150 11.39 -2.81 6.71
C LEU A 150 12.36 -1.71 6.27
N GLY A 151 13.52 -1.62 6.92
CA GLY A 151 14.56 -0.67 6.52
C GLY A 151 15.01 -0.91 5.08
N PHE A 152 15.27 -2.18 4.74
CA PHE A 152 15.70 -2.56 3.41
C PHE A 152 14.66 -2.24 2.30
N TYR A 153 13.40 -2.63 2.51
CA TYR A 153 12.32 -2.35 1.57
C TYR A 153 12.08 -0.85 1.42
N SER A 154 12.18 -0.08 2.52
CA SER A 154 12.04 1.38 2.46
C SER A 154 13.12 2.02 1.59
N ILE A 155 14.35 1.49 1.61
CA ILE A 155 15.43 1.96 0.73
C ILE A 155 15.09 1.67 -0.74
N LEU A 156 14.65 0.45 -1.08
CA LEU A 156 14.22 0.12 -2.44
C LEU A 156 13.08 1.04 -2.92
N MET A 157 12.12 1.33 -2.04
CA MET A 157 11.03 2.25 -2.33
C MET A 157 11.52 3.68 -2.58
N VAL A 158 12.46 4.19 -1.78
CA VAL A 158 13.04 5.52 -1.99
C VAL A 158 13.78 5.59 -3.32
N ILE A 159 14.54 4.55 -3.69
CA ILE A 159 15.21 4.47 -5.00
C ILE A 159 14.19 4.58 -6.13
N ASN A 160 13.12 3.78 -6.09
CA ASN A 160 12.04 3.84 -7.08
C ASN A 160 11.36 5.22 -7.15
N LEU A 161 11.12 5.85 -6.01
CA LEU A 161 10.58 7.20 -5.95
C LEU A 161 11.50 8.23 -6.61
N LEU A 162 12.81 8.15 -6.36
CA LEU A 162 13.80 9.04 -6.98
C LEU A 162 13.88 8.84 -8.50
N VAL A 163 13.91 7.59 -8.96
CA VAL A 163 13.88 7.25 -10.41
C VAL A 163 12.64 7.82 -11.08
N ARG A 164 11.50 7.79 -10.39
CA ARG A 164 10.25 8.36 -10.89
C ARG A 164 10.27 9.89 -10.93
N ILE A 165 10.68 10.54 -9.83
CA ILE A 165 10.65 12.01 -9.71
C ILE A 165 11.63 12.66 -10.69
N THR A 166 12.79 12.04 -10.92
CA THR A 166 13.80 12.53 -11.86
C THR A 166 13.40 12.35 -13.34
N GLY A 167 12.32 11.61 -13.62
CA GLY A 167 11.93 11.26 -14.99
C GLY A 167 12.87 10.26 -15.65
N LEU A 168 13.82 9.66 -14.91
CA LEU A 168 14.76 8.69 -15.47
C LEU A 168 14.03 7.49 -16.09
N ASN A 169 12.87 7.14 -15.53
CA ASN A 169 11.97 6.11 -16.05
C ASN A 169 11.65 6.32 -17.55
N THR A 170 11.28 7.54 -17.96
CA THR A 170 10.92 7.81 -19.36
C THR A 170 12.13 7.80 -20.30
N MET A 171 13.30 8.21 -19.80
CA MET A 171 14.56 8.11 -20.56
C MET A 171 14.99 6.66 -20.74
N LEU A 172 14.83 5.83 -19.71
CA LEU A 172 15.16 4.40 -19.73
C LEU A 172 14.23 3.60 -20.64
N ASP A 173 12.91 3.85 -20.54
CA ASP A 173 11.92 3.21 -21.42
C ASP A 173 12.10 3.63 -22.90
N GLY A 174 12.70 4.81 -23.14
CA GLY A 174 13.10 5.27 -24.48
C GLY A 174 14.30 4.51 -25.08
N LEU A 175 15.16 3.92 -24.24
CA LEU A 175 16.28 3.08 -24.69
C LEU A 175 15.87 1.63 -24.92
N PHE A 176 15.01 1.09 -24.05
CA PHE A 176 14.45 -0.25 -24.19
C PHE A 176 13.07 -0.34 -23.52
N VAL A 177 12.08 -0.87 -24.24
CA VAL A 177 10.64 -0.84 -23.89
C VAL A 177 10.32 -1.43 -22.51
N PHE A 178 11.13 -2.36 -22.01
CA PHE A 178 10.92 -3.06 -20.74
C PHE A 178 11.97 -2.76 -19.67
N THR A 179 12.73 -1.67 -19.79
CA THR A 179 13.84 -1.39 -18.85
C THR A 179 13.37 -1.31 -17.41
N THR A 180 12.25 -0.64 -17.16
CA THR A 180 11.71 -0.49 -15.81
C THR A 180 11.16 -1.78 -15.23
N ASP A 181 10.57 -2.65 -16.07
CA ASP A 181 10.15 -3.98 -15.64
C ASP A 181 11.36 -4.86 -15.28
N ILE A 182 12.45 -4.79 -16.05
CA ILE A 182 13.69 -5.53 -15.78
C ILE A 182 14.30 -5.08 -14.45
N LEU A 183 14.35 -3.76 -14.19
CA LEU A 183 14.83 -3.22 -12.92
C LEU A 183 14.00 -3.75 -11.74
N ALA A 184 12.67 -3.80 -11.88
CA ALA A 184 11.81 -4.34 -10.84
C ALA A 184 11.97 -5.86 -10.63
N VAL A 185 12.25 -6.64 -11.68
CA VAL A 185 12.63 -8.05 -11.52
C VAL A 185 13.93 -8.18 -10.74
N ILE A 186 14.92 -7.33 -11.03
CA ILE A 186 16.19 -7.30 -10.29
C ILE A 186 15.93 -6.97 -8.81
N GLU A 187 15.09 -5.97 -8.51
CA GLU A 187 14.70 -5.62 -7.15
C GLU A 187 13.99 -6.78 -6.43
N LEU A 188 13.11 -7.50 -7.13
CA LEU A 188 12.44 -8.69 -6.60
C LEU A 188 13.45 -9.78 -6.24
N ILE A 189 14.40 -10.06 -7.13
CA ILE A 189 15.47 -11.04 -6.88
C ILE A 189 16.33 -10.59 -5.69
N ILE A 190 16.71 -9.32 -5.63
CA ILE A 190 17.49 -8.75 -4.53
C ILE A 190 16.75 -8.93 -3.19
N LEU A 191 15.44 -8.65 -3.15
CA LEU A 191 14.61 -8.83 -1.96
C LEU A 191 14.54 -10.31 -1.53
N ILE A 192 14.35 -11.22 -2.48
CA ILE A 192 14.32 -12.67 -2.24
C ILE A 192 15.66 -13.14 -1.63
N LEU A 193 16.79 -12.72 -2.22
CA LEU A 193 18.12 -13.07 -1.74
C LEU A 193 18.40 -12.46 -0.37
N TYR A 194 17.96 -11.22 -0.12
CA TYR A 194 18.09 -10.57 1.17
C TYR A 194 17.33 -11.32 2.26
N LEU A 195 16.07 -11.69 2.01
CA LEU A 195 15.26 -12.47 2.95
C LEU A 195 15.87 -13.84 3.21
N ARG A 196 16.37 -14.52 2.18
CA ARG A 196 17.08 -15.80 2.32
C ARG A 196 18.33 -15.66 3.20
N LYS A 197 19.10 -14.58 3.03
CA LYS A 197 20.27 -14.29 3.88
C LYS A 197 19.87 -14.10 5.33
N LYS A 198 18.77 -13.39 5.62
CA LYS A 198 18.26 -13.18 6.98
C LYS A 198 17.75 -14.47 7.62
N VAL A 199 17.01 -15.29 6.86
CA VAL A 199 16.55 -16.61 7.32
C VAL A 199 17.73 -17.53 7.64
N ASN A 200 18.76 -17.55 6.79
CA ASN A 200 19.96 -18.37 7.02
C ASN A 200 20.81 -17.92 8.22
N ALA A 201 20.72 -16.65 8.59
CA ALA A 201 21.46 -16.07 9.71
C ALA A 201 20.69 -16.12 11.05
N SER A 202 19.46 -16.66 11.06
CA SER A 202 18.64 -16.80 12.26
C SER A 202 18.94 -18.13 12.97
N ASP A 203 18.84 -18.11 14.30
CA ASP A 203 19.05 -19.28 15.15
C ASP A 203 17.98 -20.38 14.91
N ILE A 204 16.80 -20.00 14.38
CA ILE A 204 15.66 -20.90 14.11
C ILE A 204 15.50 -21.18 12.61
N LYS A 205 16.65 -21.35 11.92
CA LYS A 205 16.73 -21.48 10.47
C LYS A 205 15.83 -22.57 9.88
N ASP A 206 15.80 -23.77 10.47
CA ASP A 206 15.09 -24.93 9.87
C ASP A 206 13.58 -24.70 9.76
N THR A 207 13.00 -24.01 10.74
CA THR A 207 11.58 -23.62 10.73
C THR A 207 11.35 -22.48 9.75
N LEU A 208 12.23 -21.47 9.75
CA LEU A 208 12.10 -20.30 8.88
C LEU A 208 12.31 -20.60 7.39
N ILE A 209 13.15 -21.58 7.03
CA ILE A 209 13.34 -22.00 5.63
C ILE A 209 12.04 -22.56 5.04
N LYS A 210 11.32 -23.39 5.80
CA LYS A 210 10.02 -23.92 5.35
C LYS A 210 9.04 -22.78 5.13
N LYS A 211 8.97 -21.86 6.09
CA LYS A 211 8.13 -20.66 5.98
C LYS A 211 8.51 -19.79 4.79
N TYR A 212 9.81 -19.63 4.51
CA TYR A 212 10.34 -18.87 3.38
C TYR A 212 9.92 -19.46 2.03
N HIS A 213 10.04 -20.78 1.86
CA HIS A 213 9.62 -21.43 0.61
C HIS A 213 8.11 -21.33 0.40
N GLN A 214 7.31 -21.47 1.46
CA GLN A 214 5.86 -21.28 1.39
C GLN A 214 5.50 -19.84 1.03
N ALA A 215 6.11 -18.86 1.71
CA ALA A 215 5.90 -17.44 1.42
C ALA A 215 6.25 -17.09 -0.03
N LEU A 216 7.40 -17.57 -0.53
CA LEU A 216 7.86 -17.34 -1.89
C LEU A 216 6.95 -17.99 -2.93
N GLY A 217 6.52 -19.23 -2.70
CA GLY A 217 5.61 -19.93 -3.60
C GLY A 217 4.29 -19.19 -3.73
N VAL A 218 3.67 -18.81 -2.60
CA VAL A 218 2.41 -18.08 -2.59
C VAL A 218 2.58 -16.69 -3.22
N SER A 219 3.66 -15.96 -2.91
CA SER A 219 3.85 -14.58 -3.40
C SER A 219 4.11 -14.49 -4.89
N LEU A 220 4.70 -15.51 -5.52
CA LEU A 220 5.00 -15.53 -6.96
C LEU A 220 3.86 -16.14 -7.79
N ILE A 221 3.18 -17.17 -7.28
CA ILE A 221 2.09 -17.83 -8.01
C ILE A 221 0.83 -16.98 -8.00
N THR A 222 0.50 -16.36 -6.85
CA THR A 222 -0.75 -15.62 -6.69
C THR A 222 -0.93 -14.49 -7.72
N PRO A 223 0.06 -13.60 -7.98
CA PRO A 223 -0.07 -12.56 -8.98
C PRO A 223 -0.34 -13.10 -10.39
N ILE A 224 0.32 -14.19 -10.78
CA ILE A 224 0.17 -14.81 -12.10
C ILE A 224 -1.25 -15.35 -12.26
N VAL A 225 -1.77 -16.05 -11.25
CA VAL A 225 -3.14 -16.57 -11.26
C VAL A 225 -4.15 -15.44 -11.32
N ILE A 226 -4.00 -14.41 -10.48
CA ILE A 226 -4.89 -13.24 -10.48
C ILE A 226 -4.87 -12.55 -11.84
N ALA A 227 -3.67 -12.30 -12.39
CA ALA A 227 -3.51 -11.66 -13.69
C ALA A 227 -4.18 -12.46 -14.80
N ALA A 228 -4.00 -13.78 -14.83
CA ALA A 228 -4.62 -14.67 -15.80
C ALA A 228 -6.15 -14.61 -15.72
N VAL A 229 -6.72 -14.74 -14.52
CA VAL A 229 -8.17 -14.74 -14.30
C VAL A 229 -8.76 -13.38 -14.70
N PHE A 230 -8.21 -12.29 -14.18
CA PHE A 230 -8.77 -10.96 -14.42
C PHE A 230 -8.65 -10.55 -15.88
N ARG A 231 -7.50 -10.85 -16.51
CA ARG A 231 -7.27 -10.41 -17.89
C ARG A 231 -7.95 -11.32 -18.91
N PHE A 232 -7.79 -12.63 -18.81
CA PHE A 232 -8.26 -13.55 -19.86
C PHE A 232 -9.68 -14.06 -19.61
N ALA A 233 -10.09 -14.27 -18.36
CA ALA A 233 -11.44 -14.73 -18.04
C ALA A 233 -12.43 -13.56 -17.93
N LEU A 234 -12.06 -12.51 -17.19
CA LEU A 234 -12.94 -11.36 -16.91
C LEU A 234 -12.76 -10.17 -17.86
N ARG A 235 -11.72 -10.18 -18.72
CA ARG A 235 -11.40 -9.10 -19.68
C ARG A 235 -11.20 -7.72 -19.04
N ILE A 236 -10.77 -7.69 -17.78
CA ILE A 236 -10.48 -6.44 -17.06
C ILE A 236 -9.09 -5.93 -17.50
N PRO A 237 -8.95 -4.66 -17.90
CA PRO A 237 -7.64 -4.05 -18.18
C PRO A 237 -6.80 -3.93 -16.91
N MET A 238 -5.52 -4.30 -17.02
CA MET A 238 -4.58 -4.14 -15.91
C MET A 238 -4.02 -2.71 -15.86
N PRO A 239 -3.59 -2.21 -14.68
CA PRO A 239 -3.08 -0.84 -14.54
C PRO A 239 -1.91 -0.51 -15.47
N LYS A 240 -0.94 -1.42 -15.61
CA LYS A 240 0.13 -1.37 -16.61
C LYS A 240 0.42 -2.80 -17.08
N GLU A 241 0.35 -2.99 -18.40
CA GLU A 241 0.66 -4.26 -19.07
C GLU A 241 2.07 -4.17 -19.64
N GLY A 242 3.02 -4.85 -19.00
CA GLY A 242 4.44 -4.79 -19.32
C GLY A 242 4.97 -6.15 -19.74
N PHE A 243 6.20 -6.45 -19.34
CA PHE A 243 6.93 -7.64 -19.78
C PHE A 243 6.18 -8.96 -19.53
N ILE A 244 5.72 -9.21 -18.30
CA ILE A 244 5.08 -10.49 -17.94
C ILE A 244 3.71 -10.61 -18.61
N MET A 245 2.91 -9.53 -18.62
CA MET A 245 1.60 -9.56 -19.26
C MET A 245 1.73 -9.83 -20.77
N ASN A 246 2.67 -9.18 -21.45
CA ASN A 246 2.95 -9.43 -22.88
C ASN A 246 3.38 -10.87 -23.16
N PHE A 247 4.20 -11.45 -22.29
CA PHE A 247 4.55 -12.85 -22.40
C PHE A 247 3.34 -13.78 -22.22
N MET A 248 2.46 -13.49 -21.26
CA MET A 248 1.22 -14.24 -21.06
C MET A 248 0.27 -14.15 -22.26
N TYR A 249 0.18 -12.98 -22.92
CA TYR A 249 -0.57 -12.85 -24.17
C TYR A 249 -0.02 -13.74 -25.27
N LEU A 250 1.30 -13.74 -25.46
CA LEU A 250 1.94 -14.56 -26.48
C LEU A 250 1.60 -16.04 -26.27
N ILE A 251 1.67 -16.53 -25.03
CA ILE A 251 1.27 -17.90 -24.69
C ILE A 251 -0.22 -18.13 -24.99
N TYR A 252 -1.11 -17.24 -24.54
CA TYR A 252 -2.55 -17.40 -24.71
C TYR A 252 -2.96 -17.47 -26.18
N TYR A 253 -2.39 -16.60 -27.02
CA TYR A 253 -2.67 -16.59 -28.47
C TYR A 253 -1.87 -17.64 -29.26
N ALA A 254 -0.81 -18.22 -28.71
CA ALA A 254 -0.13 -19.36 -29.34
C ALA A 254 -0.89 -20.68 -29.14
N ILE A 255 -1.65 -20.80 -28.04
CA ILE A 255 -2.42 -22.01 -27.71
C ILE A 255 -3.81 -22.00 -28.36
N LYS A 256 -4.35 -20.82 -28.68
CA LYS A 256 -5.69 -20.65 -29.24
C LYS A 256 -5.63 -20.29 -30.73
#